data_AF-A0A0D0CZY6-F1
#
_entry.id   AF-A0A0D0CZY6-F1
#
_cell.length_a   1.000
_cell.length_b   1.000
_cell.length_c   1.000
_cell.angle_alpha   90.00
_cell.angle_beta   90.00
_cell.angle_gamma   90.00
#
_symmetry.space_group_name_H-M   'P 1'
#
loop_
_entity.id
_entity.type
_entity.pdbx_description
1 polymer ?
#
loop_
_entity_poly.entity_id
_entity_poly.type
_entity_poly.pdbx_seq_one_letter_code
_entity_poly.pdbx_strand_id
1 'polypeptide(L)'
;EMLYKLYPVFLTRHSLVFEAMLSLPRIHCILSNSIVLHGNIWQEFDHLLCYLHGCDSELERQEFLTSILKLSEFYQIDSGFWYAVTRLKDLLPAVFKPSLKLQLGRQFQIHEWVEPSFCVMMEHQPISSISHLKAHHMGMVYFWIIVTTKAQIKEHYRALAYTKPALDQSNDC
;
A
#
# COMPACT_ATOMS: atom_id res chain seq x y z
N GLU A 1 8.22 -25.80 -2.98
CA GLU A 1 7.58 -25.70 -4.31
C GLU A 1 6.11 -26.05 -4.13
N MET A 2 5.19 -25.23 -4.66
CA MET A 2 3.75 -25.45 -4.55
C MET A 2 3.19 -25.62 -5.96
N LEU A 3 2.38 -26.66 -6.16
CA LEU A 3 1.79 -26.99 -7.45
C LEU A 3 0.28 -26.74 -7.42
N TYR A 4 -0.18 -25.82 -8.26
CA TYR A 4 -1.59 -25.48 -8.41
C TYR A 4 -2.18 -26.19 -9.61
N LYS A 5 -3.31 -26.89 -9.42
CA LYS A 5 -4.11 -27.46 -10.50
C LYS A 5 -5.31 -26.56 -10.74
N LEU A 6 -5.21 -25.68 -11.74
CA LEU A 6 -6.24 -24.69 -12.06
C LEU A 6 -6.73 -24.89 -13.48
N TYR A 7 -8.00 -24.60 -13.72
CA TYR A 7 -8.56 -24.59 -15.06
C TYR A 7 -8.11 -23.31 -15.78
N PRO A 8 -7.53 -23.39 -17.00
CA PRO A 8 -7.10 -22.21 -17.75
C PRO A 8 -8.23 -21.17 -17.91
N VAL A 9 -9.43 -21.64 -18.26
CA VAL A 9 -10.64 -20.81 -18.44
C VAL A 9 -10.98 -20.00 -17.19
N PHE A 10 -10.70 -20.53 -16.00
CA PHE A 10 -10.93 -19.82 -14.76
C PHE A 10 -10.03 -18.58 -14.66
N LEU A 11 -8.73 -18.72 -14.93
CA LEU A 11 -7.78 -17.62 -14.84
C LEU A 11 -7.96 -16.59 -15.97
N THR A 12 -8.16 -17.06 -17.22
CA THR A 12 -8.30 -16.16 -18.39
C THR A 12 -9.56 -15.32 -18.32
N ARG A 13 -10.61 -15.79 -17.64
CA ARG A 13 -11.84 -15.00 -17.42
C ARG A 13 -11.58 -13.71 -16.62
N HIS A 14 -10.55 -13.71 -15.77
CA HIS A 14 -10.26 -12.60 -14.86
C HIS A 14 -9.07 -11.73 -15.31
N SER A 15 -8.27 -12.18 -16.29
CA SER A 15 -7.04 -11.50 -16.69
C SER A 15 -6.62 -11.84 -18.12
N LEU A 16 -6.40 -10.80 -18.92
CA LEU A 16 -5.76 -10.92 -20.24
C LEU A 16 -4.29 -11.33 -20.14
N VAL A 17 -3.62 -11.02 -19.02
CA VAL A 17 -2.24 -11.45 -18.77
C VAL A 17 -2.19 -12.97 -18.65
N PHE A 18 -3.13 -13.60 -17.93
CA PHE A 18 -3.22 -15.05 -17.89
C PHE A 18 -3.55 -15.66 -19.24
N GLU A 19 -4.44 -15.03 -20.03
CA GLU A 19 -4.75 -15.48 -21.39
C GLU A 19 -3.52 -15.46 -22.30
N ALA A 20 -2.77 -14.35 -22.30
CA ALA A 20 -1.52 -14.22 -23.04
C ALA A 20 -0.49 -15.27 -22.58
N MET A 21 -0.31 -15.43 -21.27
CA MET A 21 0.65 -16.37 -20.68
C MET A 21 0.33 -17.83 -21.02
N LEU A 22 -0.95 -18.20 -21.03
CA LEU A 22 -1.42 -19.56 -21.33
C LEU A 22 -1.42 -19.87 -22.83
N SER A 23 -1.48 -18.85 -23.70
CA SER A 23 -1.47 -19.00 -25.16
C SER A 23 -0.08 -19.02 -25.80
N LEU A 24 0.98 -18.68 -25.05
CA LEU A 24 2.36 -18.71 -25.56
C LEU A 24 2.78 -20.13 -26.01
N PRO A 25 3.38 -20.28 -27.21
CA PRO A 25 3.90 -21.55 -27.68
C PRO A 25 5.04 -22.02 -26.76
N ARG A 26 4.90 -23.21 -26.19
CA ARG A 26 5.86 -23.75 -25.22
C ARG A 26 7.06 -24.33 -25.95
N ILE A 27 8.17 -23.59 -25.94
CA ILE A 27 9.32 -23.86 -26.81
C ILE A 27 10.05 -25.17 -26.42
N HIS A 28 9.97 -25.68 -25.19
CA HIS A 28 10.68 -26.90 -24.80
C HIS A 28 9.86 -27.88 -23.92
N CYS A 29 9.69 -29.09 -24.46
CA CYS A 29 9.75 -30.42 -23.84
C CYS A 29 9.07 -30.73 -22.49
N ILE A 30 8.06 -31.63 -22.60
CA ILE A 30 7.87 -32.87 -21.82
C ILE A 30 7.03 -32.79 -20.51
N LEU A 31 5.86 -33.43 -20.60
CA LEU A 31 5.00 -34.05 -19.56
C LEU A 31 4.25 -33.18 -18.54
N SER A 32 4.61 -31.93 -18.32
CA SER A 32 3.93 -31.09 -17.32
C SER A 32 3.42 -29.81 -17.96
N ASN A 33 2.09 -29.63 -18.02
CA ASN A 33 1.50 -28.38 -18.51
C ASN A 33 1.67 -27.18 -17.55
N SER A 34 2.70 -27.20 -16.71
CA SER A 34 2.95 -26.26 -15.63
C SER A 34 3.57 -24.95 -16.11
N ILE A 35 3.12 -23.86 -15.53
CA ILE A 35 3.71 -22.53 -15.69
C ILE A 35 4.34 -22.15 -14.36
N VAL A 36 5.60 -21.69 -14.41
CA VAL A 36 6.32 -21.22 -13.22
C VAL A 36 6.10 -19.72 -13.07
N LEU A 37 5.46 -19.31 -11.98
CA LEU A 37 5.27 -17.92 -11.64
C LEU A 37 6.45 -17.46 -10.78
N HIS A 38 7.38 -16.70 -11.37
CA HIS A 38 8.53 -16.15 -10.67
C HIS A 38 8.15 -14.85 -9.92
N GLY A 39 8.76 -14.64 -8.75
CA GLY A 39 8.67 -13.37 -8.02
C GLY A 39 7.50 -13.23 -7.04
N ASN A 40 6.55 -14.18 -7.02
CA ASN A 40 5.43 -14.16 -6.08
C ASN A 40 5.67 -15.13 -4.92
N ILE A 41 5.33 -14.70 -3.70
CA ILE A 41 5.27 -15.61 -2.56
C ILE A 41 4.01 -16.45 -2.77
N TRP A 42 4.13 -17.78 -2.67
CA TRP A 42 3.00 -18.70 -2.87
C TRP A 42 1.77 -18.35 -2.02
N GLN A 43 1.99 -17.83 -0.81
CA GLN A 43 0.92 -17.32 0.08
C GLN A 43 0.16 -16.12 -0.53
N GLU A 44 0.84 -15.18 -1.18
CA GLU A 44 0.16 -14.06 -1.86
C GLU A 44 -0.72 -14.60 -3.00
N PHE A 45 -0.24 -15.62 -3.70
CA PHE A 45 -1.01 -16.28 -4.76
C PHE A 45 -2.21 -17.06 -4.21
N ASP A 46 -2.08 -17.71 -3.06
CA ASP A 46 -3.21 -18.35 -2.35
C ASP A 46 -4.30 -17.33 -2.01
N HIS A 47 -3.92 -16.14 -1.54
CA HIS A 47 -4.87 -15.05 -1.29
C HIS A 47 -5.59 -14.61 -2.56
N LEU A 48 -4.89 -14.49 -3.69
CA LEU A 48 -5.51 -14.17 -4.96
C LEU A 48 -6.50 -15.26 -5.39
N LEU A 49 -6.12 -16.53 -5.32
CA LEU A 49 -7.01 -17.64 -5.68
C LEU A 49 -8.24 -17.69 -4.77
N CYS A 50 -8.06 -17.50 -3.47
CA CYS A 50 -9.13 -17.39 -2.49
C CYS A 50 -10.13 -16.29 -2.91
N TYR A 51 -9.65 -15.09 -3.26
CA TYR A 51 -10.48 -14.01 -3.78
C TYR A 51 -11.21 -14.38 -5.09
N LEU A 52 -10.52 -14.96 -6.07
CA LEU A 52 -11.12 -15.34 -7.36
C LEU A 52 -12.20 -16.42 -7.21
N HIS A 53 -12.08 -17.27 -6.18
CA HIS A 53 -13.10 -18.25 -5.81
C HIS A 53 -14.26 -17.65 -4.99
N GLY A 54 -14.23 -16.36 -4.69
CA GLY A 54 -15.24 -15.67 -3.88
C GLY A 54 -15.12 -15.92 -2.38
N CYS A 55 -13.98 -16.43 -1.92
CA CYS A 55 -13.67 -16.55 -0.51
C CYS A 55 -13.13 -15.23 0.05
N ASP A 56 -13.42 -14.95 1.32
CA ASP A 56 -12.89 -13.81 2.06
C ASP A 56 -12.12 -14.34 3.28
N SER A 57 -10.97 -13.73 3.58
CA SER A 57 -10.15 -14.09 4.75
C SER A 57 -10.17 -12.96 5.76
N GLU A 58 -10.86 -13.19 6.88
CA GLU A 58 -10.87 -12.29 8.03
C GLU A 58 -9.57 -12.42 8.86
N LEU A 59 -8.95 -13.60 8.85
CA LEU A 59 -7.62 -13.79 9.41
C LEU A 59 -6.60 -13.10 8.50
N GLU A 60 -5.73 -12.28 9.08
CA GLU A 60 -4.68 -11.54 8.37
C GLU A 60 -5.21 -10.64 7.24
N ARG A 61 -6.42 -10.08 7.45
CA ARG A 61 -7.16 -9.28 6.46
C ARG A 61 -6.32 -8.22 5.73
N GLN A 62 -5.40 -7.54 6.43
CA GLN A 62 -4.52 -6.56 5.79
C GLN A 62 -3.56 -7.22 4.77
N GLU A 63 -2.96 -8.36 5.12
CA GLU A 63 -2.02 -9.09 4.26
C GLU A 63 -2.73 -9.72 3.07
N PHE A 64 -3.92 -10.30 3.31
CA PHE A 64 -4.83 -10.78 2.26
C PHE A 64 -5.13 -9.66 1.24
N LEU A 65 -5.63 -8.52 1.70
CA LEU A 65 -5.98 -7.41 0.81
C LEU A 65 -4.75 -6.79 0.12
N THR A 66 -3.61 -6.71 0.81
CA THR A 66 -2.36 -6.22 0.20
C THR A 66 -1.86 -7.18 -0.89
N SER A 67 -2.00 -8.48 -0.69
CA SER A 67 -1.66 -9.51 -1.69
C SER A 67 -2.56 -9.39 -2.92
N ILE A 68 -3.87 -9.22 -2.71
CA ILE A 68 -4.82 -9.00 -3.80
C ILE A 68 -4.47 -7.72 -4.55
N LEU A 69 -4.19 -6.61 -3.86
CA LEU A 69 -3.82 -5.35 -4.50
C LEU A 69 -2.60 -5.51 -5.41
N LYS A 70 -1.51 -6.09 -4.87
CA LYS A 70 -0.25 -6.32 -5.58
C LYS A 70 -0.45 -7.21 -6.82
N LEU A 71 -1.06 -8.37 -6.64
CA LEU A 71 -1.19 -9.34 -7.72
C LEU A 71 -2.26 -8.95 -8.72
N SER A 72 -3.29 -8.23 -8.30
CA SER A 72 -4.29 -7.69 -9.22
C SER A 72 -3.70 -6.61 -10.12
N GLU A 73 -2.84 -5.74 -9.60
CA GLU A 73 -2.07 -4.82 -10.44
C GLU A 73 -1.17 -5.58 -11.42
N PHE A 74 -0.41 -6.55 -10.92
CA PHE A 74 0.54 -7.30 -11.74
C PHE A 74 -0.13 -8.12 -12.86
N TYR A 75 -1.23 -8.79 -12.55
CA TYR A 75 -2.00 -9.60 -13.50
C TYR A 75 -3.13 -8.83 -14.18
N GLN A 76 -3.26 -7.52 -13.98
CA GLN A 76 -4.32 -6.69 -14.57
C GLN A 76 -5.74 -7.23 -14.30
N ILE A 77 -6.02 -7.53 -13.02
CA ILE A 77 -7.32 -7.98 -12.54
C ILE A 77 -8.03 -6.77 -11.91
N ASP A 78 -8.64 -5.92 -12.74
CA ASP A 78 -9.23 -4.64 -12.31
C ASP A 78 -10.22 -4.79 -11.14
N SER A 79 -11.05 -5.83 -11.17
CA SER A 79 -12.02 -6.09 -10.10
C SER A 79 -11.34 -6.37 -8.76
N GLY A 80 -10.21 -7.09 -8.78
CA GLY A 80 -9.43 -7.42 -7.60
C GLY A 80 -8.72 -6.19 -7.05
N PHE A 81 -8.18 -5.36 -7.95
CA PHE A 81 -7.55 -4.10 -7.59
C PHE A 81 -8.54 -3.20 -6.84
N TRP A 82 -9.69 -2.89 -7.45
CA TRP A 82 -10.68 -2.01 -6.83
C TRP A 82 -11.35 -2.59 -5.59
N TYR A 83 -11.52 -3.91 -5.54
CA TYR A 83 -11.95 -4.61 -4.32
C TYR A 83 -10.96 -4.36 -3.17
N ALA A 84 -9.66 -4.58 -3.41
CA ALA A 84 -8.64 -4.40 -2.40
C ALA A 84 -8.53 -2.94 -1.95
N VAL A 85 -8.57 -1.97 -2.89
CA VAL A 85 -8.59 -0.53 -2.58
C VAL A 85 -9.76 -0.20 -1.67
N THR A 86 -10.98 -0.62 -2.03
CA THR A 86 -12.18 -0.31 -1.24
C THR A 86 -12.08 -0.91 0.16
N ARG A 87 -11.73 -2.20 0.26
CA ARG A 87 -11.66 -2.90 1.55
C ARG A 87 -10.52 -2.43 2.44
N LEU A 88 -9.37 -2.05 1.89
CA LEU A 88 -8.26 -1.48 2.66
C LEU A 88 -8.64 -0.12 3.25
N LYS A 89 -9.41 0.70 2.52
CA LYS A 89 -9.88 1.99 2.99
C LYS A 89 -10.81 1.87 4.21
N ASP A 90 -11.59 0.80 4.27
CA ASP A 90 -12.53 0.52 5.35
C ASP A 90 -11.86 -0.04 6.63
N LEU A 91 -10.59 -0.44 6.55
CA LEU A 91 -9.87 -0.93 7.73
C LEU A 91 -9.65 0.18 8.76
N LEU A 92 -9.81 -0.17 10.04
CA LEU A 92 -9.55 0.76 11.15
C LEU A 92 -8.08 1.25 11.10
N PRO A 93 -7.80 2.52 11.47
CA PRO A 93 -6.44 3.07 11.46
C PRO A 93 -5.43 2.31 12.34
N ALA A 94 -5.91 1.61 13.37
CA ALA A 94 -5.08 0.73 14.20
C ALA A 94 -4.50 -0.46 13.41
N VAL A 95 -5.25 -0.93 12.42
CA VAL A 95 -4.86 -2.00 11.50
C VAL A 95 -4.13 -1.37 10.31
N PHE A 96 -4.80 -0.49 9.56
CA PHE A 96 -4.22 0.12 8.36
C PHE A 96 -3.44 1.39 8.68
N LYS A 97 -2.17 1.19 9.05
CA LYS A 97 -1.27 2.25 9.50
C LYS A 97 -1.07 3.30 8.39
N PRO A 98 -1.06 4.62 8.72
CA PRO A 98 -0.83 5.69 7.75
C PRO A 98 0.44 5.53 6.91
N SER A 99 1.52 5.01 7.50
CA SER A 99 2.77 4.76 6.77
C SER A 99 2.62 3.71 5.67
N LEU A 100 1.85 2.64 5.93
CA LEU A 100 1.57 1.61 4.93
C LEU A 100 0.60 2.12 3.87
N LYS A 101 -0.44 2.87 4.28
CA LYS A 101 -1.38 3.50 3.36
C LYS A 101 -0.67 4.48 2.41
N LEU A 102 0.26 5.27 2.92
CA LEU A 102 1.11 6.15 2.11
C LEU A 102 2.01 5.36 1.15
N GLN A 103 2.62 4.26 1.63
CA GLN A 103 3.44 3.39 0.78
C GLN A 103 2.63 2.81 -0.38
N LEU A 104 1.51 2.14 -0.09
CA LEU A 104 0.66 1.50 -1.09
C LEU A 104 0.05 2.55 -2.02
N GLY A 105 -0.42 3.67 -1.48
CA GLY A 105 -0.98 4.76 -2.29
C GLY A 105 0.01 5.33 -3.29
N ARG A 106 1.30 5.39 -2.95
CA ARG A 106 2.33 5.77 -3.90
C ARG A 106 2.66 4.67 -4.90
N GLN A 107 2.86 3.45 -4.40
CA GLN A 107 3.27 2.30 -5.20
C GLN A 107 2.24 1.99 -6.30
N PHE A 108 0.95 2.09 -5.99
CA PHE A 108 -0.17 1.79 -6.88
C PHE A 108 -0.89 3.05 -7.39
N GLN A 109 -0.29 4.24 -7.23
CA GLN A 109 -0.84 5.52 -7.71
C GLN A 109 -2.26 5.84 -7.22
N ILE A 110 -2.62 5.38 -6.02
CA ILE A 110 -3.91 5.69 -5.37
C ILE A 110 -3.80 7.06 -4.71
N HIS A 111 -3.92 8.12 -5.50
CA HIS A 111 -3.69 9.51 -5.08
C HIS A 111 -4.52 9.92 -3.85
N GLU A 112 -5.77 9.46 -3.77
CA GLU A 112 -6.68 9.74 -2.64
C GLU A 112 -6.16 9.23 -1.29
N TRP A 113 -5.15 8.36 -1.27
CA TRP A 113 -4.55 7.86 -0.03
C TRP A 113 -3.31 8.65 0.39
N VAL A 114 -2.62 9.29 -0.55
CA VAL A 114 -1.29 9.85 -0.32
C VAL A 114 -1.36 11.05 0.61
N GLU A 115 -2.11 12.10 0.22
CA GLU A 115 -2.20 13.34 0.99
C GLU A 115 -2.80 13.11 2.39
N PRO A 116 -3.96 12.43 2.57
CA PRO A 116 -4.52 12.24 3.90
C PRO A 116 -3.58 11.45 4.82
N SER A 117 -2.90 10.44 4.30
CA SER A 117 -1.96 9.65 5.10
C SER A 117 -0.75 10.48 5.52
N PHE A 118 -0.25 11.32 4.62
CA PHE A 118 0.85 12.23 4.91
C PHE A 118 0.48 13.24 6.00
N CYS A 119 -0.70 13.87 5.90
CA CYS A 119 -1.19 14.82 6.91
C CYS A 119 -1.33 14.17 8.29
N VAL A 120 -1.93 12.97 8.37
CA VAL A 120 -2.05 12.23 9.63
C VAL A 120 -0.69 11.94 10.26
N MET A 121 0.33 11.61 9.45
CA MET A 121 1.68 11.40 9.94
C MET A 121 2.36 12.69 10.42
N MET A 122 2.09 13.81 9.73
CA MET A 122 2.58 15.12 10.13
C MET A 122 1.99 15.59 11.46
N GLU A 123 0.71 15.35 11.69
CA GLU A 123 -0.01 15.78 12.90
C GLU A 123 0.24 14.85 14.10
N HIS A 124 0.10 13.53 13.90
CA HIS A 124 -0.06 12.60 15.02
C HIS A 124 1.18 11.74 15.34
N GLN A 125 2.22 11.73 14.49
CA GLN A 125 3.42 10.91 14.73
C GLN A 125 4.65 11.74 15.11
N PRO A 126 5.10 11.75 16.37
CA PRO A 126 6.38 12.35 16.74
C PRO A 126 7.53 11.73 15.93
N ILE A 127 8.53 12.54 15.53
CA ILE A 127 9.72 12.03 14.80
C ILE A 127 10.40 10.90 15.58
N SER A 128 10.48 11.03 16.91
CA SER A 128 11.03 10.01 17.81
C SER A 128 10.29 8.67 17.78
N SER A 129 9.05 8.64 17.30
CA SER A 129 8.23 7.42 17.20
C SER A 129 8.34 6.70 15.85
N ILE A 130 9.10 7.27 14.90
CA ILE A 130 9.32 6.70 13.58
C ILE A 130 10.44 5.67 13.68
N SER A 131 10.07 4.39 13.70
CA SER A 131 11.04 3.29 13.64
C SER A 131 11.67 3.19 12.24
N HIS A 132 12.84 2.56 12.16
CA HIS A 132 13.52 2.31 10.89
C HIS A 132 12.63 1.56 9.88
N LEU A 133 11.82 0.60 10.34
CA LEU A 133 10.85 -0.12 9.50
C LEU A 133 9.79 0.81 8.90
N LYS A 134 9.26 1.76 9.70
CA LYS A 134 8.29 2.76 9.19
C LYS A 134 8.94 3.71 8.18
N ALA A 135 10.17 4.14 8.44
CA ALA A 135 10.92 4.98 7.52
C ALA A 135 11.18 4.26 6.19
N HIS A 136 11.54 2.97 6.24
CA HIS A 136 11.72 2.13 5.06
C HIS A 136 10.43 2.02 4.24
N HIS A 137 9.31 1.67 4.88
CA HIS A 137 8.00 1.57 4.22
C HIS A 137 7.57 2.87 3.54
N MET A 138 7.79 4.01 4.19
CA MET A 138 7.46 5.32 3.64
C MET A 138 8.33 5.72 2.45
N GLY A 139 9.54 5.18 2.37
CA GLY A 139 10.59 5.59 1.46
C GLY A 139 11.37 6.80 1.99
N MET A 140 12.69 6.79 1.74
CA MET A 140 13.62 7.79 2.28
C MET A 140 13.25 9.24 1.93
N VAL A 141 12.76 9.49 0.70
CA VAL A 141 12.36 10.83 0.26
C VAL A 141 11.25 11.40 1.15
N TYR A 142 10.24 10.60 1.48
CA TYR A 142 9.09 11.06 2.26
C TYR A 142 9.43 11.17 3.73
N PHE A 143 10.23 10.22 4.23
CA PHE A 143 10.80 10.33 5.57
C PHE A 143 11.59 11.64 5.71
N TRP A 144 12.44 11.97 4.74
CA TRP A 144 13.19 13.21 4.73
C TRP A 144 12.27 14.43 4.76
N ILE A 145 11.27 14.49 3.87
CA ILE A 145 10.30 15.59 3.82
C ILE A 145 9.58 15.76 5.18
N ILE A 146 9.12 14.68 5.80
CA ILE A 146 8.46 14.75 7.11
C ILE A 146 9.40 15.31 8.18
N VAL A 147 10.64 14.79 8.23
CA VAL A 147 11.62 15.21 9.24
C VAL A 147 11.99 16.68 9.06
N THR A 148 12.30 17.12 7.83
CA THR A 148 12.66 18.52 7.56
C THR A 148 11.50 19.47 7.84
N THR A 149 10.28 19.10 7.43
CA THR A 149 9.10 19.94 7.64
C THR A 149 8.80 20.09 9.14
N LYS A 150 8.86 19.00 9.91
CA LYS A 150 8.68 19.07 11.38
C LYS A 150 9.79 19.85 12.07
N ALA A 151 11.03 19.75 11.60
CA ALA A 151 12.13 20.55 12.12
C ALA A 151 11.90 22.06 11.88
N GLN A 152 11.47 22.44 10.68
CA GLN A 152 11.12 23.83 10.34
C GLN A 152 9.97 24.36 11.18
N ILE A 153 8.90 23.57 11.36
CA ILE A 153 7.76 23.92 12.22
C ILE A 153 8.24 24.16 13.66
N LYS A 154 9.07 23.27 14.19
CA LYS A 154 9.64 23.41 15.54
C LYS A 154 10.49 24.67 15.69
N GLU A 155 11.28 24.99 14.66
CA GLU A 155 12.10 26.19 14.66
C GLU A 155 11.25 27.46 14.59
N HIS A 156 10.18 27.47 13.79
CA HIS A 156 9.22 28.56 13.74
C HIS A 156 8.53 28.78 15.09
N TYR A 157 8.11 27.71 15.77
CA TYR A 157 7.53 27.82 17.11
C TYR A 157 8.51 28.37 18.14
N ARG A 158 9.81 28.04 18.04
CA ARG A 158 10.84 28.64 18.90
C ARG A 158 10.97 30.13 18.62
N ALA A 159 11.08 30.54 17.36
CA ALA A 159 11.16 31.94 16.98
C ALA A 159 9.97 32.76 17.50
N LEU A 160 8.75 32.23 17.37
CA LEU A 160 7.54 32.85 17.93
C LEU A 160 7.60 32.96 19.45
N ALA A 161 8.04 31.91 20.16
CA ALA A 161 8.13 31.92 21.62
C ALA A 161 9.16 32.95 22.15
N TYR A 162 10.21 33.25 21.38
CA TYR A 162 11.19 34.29 21.71
C TYR A 162 10.77 35.70 21.29
N THR A 163 9.71 35.84 20.49
CA THR A 163 9.19 37.14 20.09
C THR A 163 8.26 37.65 21.19
N LYS A 164 8.65 38.72 21.89
CA LYS A 164 7.79 39.36 22.90
C LYS A 164 6.48 39.77 22.22
N PRO A 165 5.30 39.38 22.74
CA PRO A 165 4.04 39.85 22.17
C PRO A 165 4.01 41.38 22.23
N ALA A 166 3.66 42.00 21.10
CA ALA A 166 3.39 43.44 21.08
C ALA A 166 2.20 43.67 22.01
N LEU A 167 2.48 44.23 23.19
CA LEU A 167 1.43 44.78 24.02
C LEU A 167 0.95 46.00 23.24
N ASP A 168 -0.22 45.87 22.62
CA ASP A 168 -0.96 47.03 22.12
C ASP A 168 -1.09 48.00 23.28
N GLN A 169 -0.33 49.09 23.20
CA GLN A 169 -0.61 50.28 23.99
C GLN A 169 -1.84 50.91 23.36
N SER A 170 -3.02 50.31 23.58
CA SER A 170 -4.28 51.01 23.41
C SER A 170 -4.33 52.06 24.52
N ASN A 171 -3.69 53.19 24.25
CA ASN A 171 -3.99 54.46 24.88
C ASN A 171 -5.42 54.83 24.48
N ASP A 172 -6.39 54.40 25.26
CA ASP A 172 -7.69 55.06 25.35
C ASP A 172 -7.90 55.43 26.82
N CYS A 173 -7.39 56.62 27.16
CA CYS A 173 -7.88 57.46 28.25
C CYS A 173 -8.92 58.43 27.68
#